data_AF-A0AAC8W5Y6-F1
#
_entry.id   AF-A0AAC8W5Y6-F1
#
_cell.length_a   1.000
_cell.length_b   1.000
_cell.length_c   1.000
_cell.angle_alpha   90.00
_cell.angle_beta   90.00
_cell.angle_gamma   90.00
#
_symmetry.space_group_name_H-M   'P 1'
#
loop_
_entity.id
_entity.type
_entity.pdbx_description
1 polymer ?
#
loop_
_entity_poly.entity_id
_entity_poly.type
_entity_poly.pdbx_seq_one_letter_code
_entity_poly.pdbx_strand_id
1 'polypeptide(L)'
;MAERARVIGAEIAARHADAVDRDGRFPAEAFDALRAEGLLGAMVPAELGGGGASLFEVAAACHALARGCGSTGMIHAMHQIQVACLVHHGGNGWHRGLMARIAAEQLLLGSATTEAETGGDIRNSVCAVKVDQGADQGAGGGRFTLAKNASVISYGDQSDAILVTARRTPDAPSSDQVLVVLAREDFRLEKTTLWDAMGMRGTCSDGYRLEASGVIDQILPLPYADLSARTMLPVTHILWSSCWLGIAADAVSRARAFVRAEARRKPGTTPASAVRLAEATAKLQQMKATILTAINRYELACGSPELLTGLPFATAMATLKVTTSELVREVVEAAIRTCGLAGYRNDTPYSLGRHLRDAHSAALMIGNDRIMSHVATQLLVLRDGSGPFE
;
A
#
# COMPACT_ATOMS: atom_id res chain seq x y z
N MET A 1 -4.15 12.14 14.31
CA MET A 1 -4.49 11.55 12.99
C MET A 1 -5.39 10.32 13.10
N ALA A 2 -4.95 9.27 13.81
CA ALA A 2 -5.63 7.97 13.86
C ALA A 2 -7.13 8.02 14.22
N GLU A 3 -7.54 8.91 15.12
CA GLU A 3 -8.95 9.05 15.50
C GLU A 3 -9.83 9.55 14.33
N ARG A 4 -9.35 10.52 13.54
CA ARG A 4 -10.05 11.02 12.36
C ARG A 4 -10.22 9.92 11.32
N ALA A 5 -9.16 9.14 11.06
CA ALA A 5 -9.23 7.98 10.19
C ALA A 5 -10.19 6.89 10.70
N ARG A 6 -10.28 6.69 12.02
CA ARG A 6 -11.23 5.77 12.66
C ARG A 6 -12.67 6.20 12.44
N VAL A 7 -12.98 7.48 12.60
CA VAL A 7 -14.31 8.04 12.34
C VAL A 7 -14.68 7.87 10.87
N ILE A 8 -13.81 8.29 9.94
CA ILE A 8 -14.02 8.13 8.49
C ILE A 8 -14.23 6.65 8.13
N GLY A 9 -13.38 5.76 8.64
CA GLY A 9 -13.48 4.32 8.40
C GLY A 9 -14.82 3.75 8.86
N ALA A 10 -15.25 4.08 10.09
CA ALA A 10 -16.45 3.52 10.70
C ALA A 10 -17.76 4.12 10.17
N GLU A 11 -17.79 5.41 9.85
CA GLU A 11 -19.04 6.13 9.58
C GLU A 11 -19.28 6.40 8.09
N ILE A 12 -18.19 6.53 7.32
CA ILE A 12 -18.24 6.89 5.90
C ILE A 12 -17.82 5.68 5.06
N ALA A 13 -16.58 5.21 5.19
CA ALA A 13 -16.08 4.12 4.36
C ALA A 13 -16.94 2.85 4.50
N ALA A 14 -17.26 2.44 5.74
CA ALA A 14 -18.10 1.28 6.00
C ALA A 14 -19.51 1.38 5.40
N ARG A 15 -20.10 2.59 5.33
CA ARG A 15 -21.44 2.83 4.78
C ARG A 15 -21.48 2.58 3.27
N HIS A 16 -20.41 2.95 2.56
CA HIS A 16 -20.35 2.87 1.10
C HIS A 16 -19.62 1.62 0.59
N ALA A 17 -18.98 0.84 1.47
CA ALA A 17 -18.11 -0.27 1.11
C ALA A 17 -18.79 -1.36 0.25
N ASP A 18 -20.07 -1.67 0.47
CA ASP A 18 -20.80 -2.66 -0.33
C ASP A 18 -21.09 -2.15 -1.75
N ALA A 19 -21.40 -0.85 -1.89
CA ALA A 19 -21.62 -0.23 -3.19
C ALA A 19 -20.31 -0.08 -3.97
N VAL A 20 -19.24 0.35 -3.30
CA VAL A 20 -17.88 0.43 -3.85
C VAL A 20 -17.45 -0.91 -4.43
N ASP A 21 -17.67 -1.99 -3.68
CA ASP A 21 -17.30 -3.34 -4.10
C ASP A 21 -18.17 -3.84 -5.26
N ARG A 22 -19.50 -3.77 -5.13
CA ARG A 22 -20.44 -4.24 -6.17
C ARG A 22 -20.22 -3.52 -7.49
N ASP A 23 -20.11 -2.19 -7.45
CA ASP A 23 -20.05 -1.35 -8.63
C ASP A 23 -18.61 -1.22 -9.18
N GLY A 24 -17.60 -1.73 -8.44
CA GLY A 24 -16.19 -1.69 -8.85
C GLY A 24 -15.66 -0.27 -9.04
N ARG A 25 -16.10 0.66 -8.19
CA ARG A 25 -15.81 2.09 -8.32
C ARG A 25 -14.89 2.62 -7.23
N PHE A 26 -14.23 3.73 -7.50
CA PHE A 26 -13.44 4.44 -6.52
C PHE A 26 -14.28 4.86 -5.30
N PRO A 27 -13.78 4.71 -4.05
CA PRO A 27 -14.47 5.12 -2.82
C PRO A 27 -14.41 6.63 -2.61
N ALA A 28 -15.01 7.40 -3.52
CA ALA A 28 -14.97 8.86 -3.53
C ALA A 28 -15.38 9.48 -2.20
N GLU A 29 -16.47 8.99 -1.60
CA GLU A 29 -17.01 9.53 -0.34
C GLU A 29 -15.99 9.47 0.80
N ALA A 30 -15.22 8.38 0.89
CA ALA A 30 -14.18 8.26 1.90
C ALA A 30 -12.99 9.16 1.59
N PHE A 31 -12.60 9.29 0.32
CA PHE A 31 -11.47 10.15 -0.08
C PHE A 31 -11.78 11.64 0.05
N ASP A 32 -13.01 12.06 -0.19
CA ASP A 32 -13.43 13.45 0.05
C ASP A 32 -13.36 13.79 1.54
N ALA A 33 -13.74 12.85 2.42
CA ALA A 33 -13.56 13.00 3.85
C ALA A 33 -12.08 13.00 4.28
N LEU A 34 -11.24 12.15 3.67
CA LEU A 34 -9.79 12.15 3.91
C LEU A 34 -9.17 13.49 3.53
N ARG A 35 -9.59 14.10 2.40
CA ARG A 35 -9.15 15.43 1.97
C ARG A 35 -9.60 16.50 2.97
N ALA A 36 -10.88 16.50 3.35
CA ALA A 36 -11.41 17.47 4.32
C ALA A 36 -10.68 17.44 5.66
N GLU A 37 -10.24 16.25 6.09
CA GLU A 37 -9.49 16.04 7.33
C GLU A 37 -7.96 16.16 7.18
N GLY A 38 -7.45 16.53 6.00
CA GLY A 38 -6.02 16.73 5.79
C GLY A 38 -5.18 15.45 5.83
N LEU A 39 -5.76 14.29 5.52
CA LEU A 39 -5.15 12.97 5.72
C LEU A 39 -4.35 12.45 4.51
N LEU A 40 -4.35 13.14 3.38
CA LEU A 40 -3.48 12.82 2.24
C LEU A 40 -2.09 13.43 2.45
N GLY A 41 -2.03 14.69 2.92
CA GLY A 41 -0.79 15.32 3.38
C GLY A 41 -0.19 14.80 4.69
N ALA A 42 -0.60 13.63 5.18
CA ALA A 42 -0.29 13.15 6.53
C ALA A 42 1.21 13.04 6.82
N MET A 43 1.99 12.39 5.96
CA MET A 43 3.44 12.23 6.15
C MET A 43 4.26 13.44 5.69
N VAL A 44 3.65 14.40 5.00
CA VAL A 44 4.37 15.61 4.58
C VAL A 44 4.87 16.36 5.83
N PRO A 45 6.13 16.83 5.86
CA PRO A 45 6.67 17.55 7.01
C PRO A 45 5.86 18.79 7.38
N ALA A 46 5.81 19.11 8.68
CA ALA A 46 5.02 20.21 9.21
C ALA A 46 5.49 21.57 8.66
N GLU A 47 6.79 21.75 8.39
CA GLU A 47 7.34 22.97 7.79
C GLU A 47 6.92 23.19 6.33
N LEU A 48 6.35 22.17 5.68
CA LEU A 48 5.73 22.25 4.36
C LEU A 48 4.19 22.27 4.45
N GLY A 49 3.63 22.45 5.65
CA GLY A 49 2.18 22.50 5.90
C GLY A 49 1.51 21.14 6.05
N GLY A 50 2.27 20.05 6.09
CA GLY A 50 1.76 18.69 6.24
C GLY A 50 1.48 18.26 7.68
N GLY A 51 1.07 17.01 7.84
CA GLY A 51 0.73 16.44 9.14
C GLY A 51 1.93 15.98 9.99
N GLY A 52 3.10 15.78 9.38
CA GLY A 52 4.29 15.25 10.06
C GLY A 52 4.09 13.88 10.72
N ALA A 53 3.11 13.08 10.23
CA ALA A 53 2.72 11.84 10.85
C ALA A 53 3.82 10.77 10.78
N SER A 54 3.99 10.02 11.85
CA SER A 54 4.91 8.88 11.86
C SER A 54 4.38 7.70 11.03
N LEU A 55 5.27 6.76 10.69
CA LEU A 55 4.85 5.53 10.02
C LEU A 55 3.83 4.74 10.86
N PHE A 56 4.00 4.71 12.18
CA PHE A 56 3.02 4.09 13.09
C PHE A 56 1.63 4.74 12.98
N GLU A 57 1.56 6.07 12.97
CA GLU A 57 0.27 6.79 12.86
C GLU A 57 -0.44 6.52 11.54
N VAL A 58 0.33 6.45 10.45
CA VAL A 58 -0.18 6.12 9.12
C VAL A 58 -0.63 4.67 9.05
N ALA A 59 0.15 3.73 9.59
CA ALA A 59 -0.22 2.32 9.71
C ALA A 59 -1.52 2.14 10.49
N ALA A 60 -1.68 2.88 11.60
CA ALA A 60 -2.91 2.87 12.39
C ALA A 60 -4.11 3.44 11.61
N ALA A 61 -3.91 4.50 10.80
CA ALA A 61 -4.95 5.03 9.93
C ALA A 61 -5.36 4.03 8.83
N CYS A 62 -4.38 3.41 8.15
CA CYS A 62 -4.61 2.36 7.15
C CYS A 62 -5.43 1.20 7.74
N HIS A 63 -5.07 0.73 8.94
CA HIS A 63 -5.83 -0.28 9.66
C HIS A 63 -7.27 0.16 9.93
N ALA A 64 -7.47 1.39 10.43
CA ALA A 64 -8.78 1.90 10.78
C ALA A 64 -9.70 2.08 9.55
N LEU A 65 -9.16 2.58 8.43
CA LEU A 65 -9.89 2.72 7.17
C LEU A 65 -10.24 1.35 6.58
N ALA A 66 -9.29 0.41 6.56
CA ALA A 66 -9.49 -0.92 6.02
C ALA A 66 -10.49 -1.77 6.81
N ARG A 67 -10.71 -1.48 8.11
CA ARG A 67 -11.83 -2.05 8.88
C ARG A 67 -13.20 -1.68 8.30
N GLY A 68 -13.34 -0.48 7.72
CA GLY A 68 -14.58 -0.06 7.06
C GLY A 68 -14.65 -0.55 5.61
N CYS A 69 -13.61 -0.26 4.83
CA CYS A 69 -13.52 -0.62 3.42
C CYS A 69 -12.06 -0.96 3.07
N GLY A 70 -11.82 -2.22 2.68
CA GLY A 70 -10.50 -2.72 2.26
C GLY A 70 -9.85 -1.84 1.19
N SER A 71 -10.58 -1.52 0.11
CA SER A 71 -10.11 -0.62 -0.95
C SER A 71 -9.75 0.78 -0.46
N THR A 72 -10.53 1.38 0.45
CA THR A 72 -10.21 2.73 0.98
C THR A 72 -8.88 2.72 1.72
N GLY A 73 -8.70 1.77 2.65
CA GLY A 73 -7.44 1.64 3.38
C GLY A 73 -6.27 1.34 2.46
N MET A 74 -6.46 0.47 1.47
CA MET A 74 -5.42 0.07 0.53
C MET A 74 -4.98 1.21 -0.40
N ILE A 75 -5.91 2.04 -0.88
CA ILE A 75 -5.57 3.25 -1.65
C ILE A 75 -4.81 4.25 -0.77
N HIS A 76 -5.25 4.48 0.47
CA HIS A 76 -4.54 5.37 1.39
C HIS A 76 -3.11 4.88 1.68
N ALA A 77 -2.93 3.57 1.89
CA ALA A 77 -1.61 2.96 2.02
C ALA A 77 -0.74 3.17 0.77
N MET A 78 -1.26 2.87 -0.43
CA MET A 78 -0.53 3.06 -1.70
C MET A 78 -0.10 4.52 -1.91
N HIS A 79 -0.99 5.45 -1.60
CA HIS A 79 -0.69 6.87 -1.62
C HIS A 79 0.43 7.26 -0.64
N GLN A 80 0.33 6.84 0.63
CA GLN A 80 1.32 7.19 1.65
C GLN A 80 2.69 6.54 1.40
N ILE A 81 2.77 5.41 0.70
CA ILE A 81 4.04 4.85 0.21
C ILE A 81 4.73 5.84 -0.74
N GLN A 82 3.97 6.47 -1.65
CA GLN A 82 4.52 7.47 -2.58
C GLN A 82 4.95 8.75 -1.85
N VAL A 83 4.11 9.22 -0.92
CA VAL A 83 4.45 10.38 -0.07
C VAL A 83 5.73 10.10 0.72
N ALA A 84 5.87 8.92 1.33
CA ALA A 84 7.09 8.54 2.05
C ALA A 84 8.33 8.59 1.15
N CYS A 85 8.25 8.07 -0.08
CA CYS A 85 9.37 8.14 -1.02
C CYS A 85 9.76 9.59 -1.34
N LEU A 86 8.77 10.45 -1.56
CA LEU A 86 9.01 11.88 -1.82
C LEU A 86 9.58 12.61 -0.60
N VAL A 87 9.08 12.33 0.61
CA VAL A 87 9.55 12.94 1.86
C VAL A 87 10.98 12.55 2.20
N HIS A 88 11.35 11.28 1.99
CA HIS A 88 12.68 10.78 2.35
C HIS A 88 13.76 11.12 1.30
N HIS A 89 13.37 11.23 0.02
CA HIS A 89 14.34 11.31 -1.08
C HIS A 89 14.20 12.56 -1.96
N GLY A 90 13.11 13.32 -1.82
CA GLY A 90 12.90 14.60 -2.49
C GLY A 90 13.47 15.75 -1.67
N GLY A 91 14.42 16.49 -2.24
CA GLY A 91 15.11 17.58 -1.52
C GLY A 91 15.18 18.93 -2.25
N ASN A 92 15.05 18.93 -3.58
CA ASN A 92 15.14 20.17 -4.36
C ASN A 92 13.87 21.02 -4.25
N GLY A 93 13.94 22.25 -4.79
CA GLY A 93 12.83 23.21 -4.75
C GLY A 93 11.54 22.68 -5.40
N TRP A 94 11.65 21.92 -6.49
CA TRP A 94 10.50 21.32 -7.17
C TRP A 94 9.77 20.30 -6.27
N HIS A 95 10.50 19.34 -5.69
CA HIS A 95 9.94 18.34 -4.79
C HIS A 95 9.32 18.96 -3.54
N ARG A 96 9.99 19.96 -2.93
CA ARG A 96 9.46 20.67 -1.75
C ARG A 96 8.19 21.45 -2.10
N GLY A 97 8.13 22.07 -3.27
CA GLY A 97 6.93 22.72 -3.79
C GLY A 97 5.78 21.74 -3.97
N LEU A 98 6.02 20.58 -4.58
CA LEU A 98 5.00 19.53 -4.71
C LEU A 98 4.53 19.02 -3.35
N MET A 99 5.42 18.79 -2.39
CA MET A 99 5.04 18.38 -1.03
C MET A 99 4.12 19.41 -0.35
N ALA A 100 4.43 20.70 -0.49
CA ALA A 100 3.56 21.76 0.03
C ALA A 100 2.18 21.74 -0.65
N ARG A 101 2.12 21.48 -1.97
CA ARG A 101 0.85 21.29 -2.69
C ARG A 101 0.09 20.05 -2.22
N ILE A 102 0.77 18.92 -2.01
CA ILE A 102 0.13 17.70 -1.45
C ILE A 102 -0.54 18.02 -0.12
N ALA A 103 0.12 18.79 0.75
CA ALA A 103 -0.45 19.19 2.03
C ALA A 103 -1.61 20.20 1.90
N ALA A 104 -1.47 21.23 1.07
CA ALA A 104 -2.45 22.29 0.94
C ALA A 104 -3.68 21.87 0.12
N GLU A 105 -3.47 21.21 -1.02
CA GLU A 105 -4.49 20.81 -2.00
C GLU A 105 -5.00 19.38 -1.76
N GLN A 106 -4.35 18.61 -0.88
CA GLN A 106 -4.68 17.20 -0.61
C GLN A 106 -4.65 16.35 -1.89
N LEU A 107 -3.51 16.40 -2.58
CA LEU A 107 -3.28 15.68 -3.82
C LEU A 107 -3.15 14.17 -3.57
N LEU A 108 -3.82 13.35 -4.38
CA LEU A 108 -3.75 11.90 -4.36
C LEU A 108 -2.64 11.40 -5.30
N LEU A 109 -1.67 10.68 -4.75
CA LEU A 109 -0.53 10.15 -5.51
C LEU A 109 -0.73 8.68 -5.87
N GLY A 110 -0.58 8.38 -7.16
CA GLY A 110 -0.52 7.02 -7.72
C GLY A 110 0.90 6.56 -8.04
N SER A 111 1.03 5.32 -8.51
CA SER A 111 2.31 4.71 -8.91
C SER A 111 2.18 3.97 -10.23
N ALA A 112 3.21 4.08 -11.08
CA ALA A 112 3.38 3.29 -12.28
C ALA A 112 4.71 2.52 -12.23
N THR A 113 4.73 1.43 -11.45
CA THR A 113 5.90 0.55 -11.32
C THR A 113 5.85 -0.61 -12.32
N THR A 114 4.72 -1.32 -12.40
CA THR A 114 4.61 -2.53 -13.23
C THR A 114 4.49 -2.20 -14.71
N GLU A 115 5.02 -3.11 -15.53
CA GLU A 115 4.98 -3.00 -16.98
C GLU A 115 4.42 -4.31 -17.55
N ALA A 116 3.70 -4.21 -18.67
CA ALA A 116 3.11 -5.39 -19.31
C ALA A 116 4.18 -6.39 -19.76
N GLU A 117 5.33 -5.86 -20.18
CA GLU A 117 6.46 -6.60 -20.72
C GLU A 117 7.28 -7.33 -19.65
N THR A 118 7.29 -6.86 -18.40
CA THR A 118 8.14 -7.43 -17.34
C THR A 118 7.42 -8.42 -16.42
N GLY A 119 6.11 -8.64 -16.59
CA GLY A 119 5.36 -9.66 -15.82
C GLY A 119 5.47 -9.48 -14.29
N GLY A 120 5.55 -8.23 -13.84
CA GLY A 120 5.69 -7.84 -12.44
C GLY A 120 7.12 -7.92 -11.88
N ASP A 121 8.14 -8.14 -12.71
CA ASP A 121 9.53 -7.92 -12.29
C ASP A 121 9.75 -6.42 -12.08
N ILE A 122 9.79 -6.00 -10.81
CA ILE A 122 9.96 -4.61 -10.40
C ILE A 122 11.44 -4.20 -10.28
N ARG A 123 12.38 -5.14 -10.51
CA ARG A 123 13.82 -4.86 -10.48
C ARG A 123 14.37 -4.48 -11.85
N ASN A 124 13.55 -4.59 -12.90
CA ASN A 124 13.87 -4.23 -14.26
C ASN A 124 12.76 -3.37 -14.87
N SER A 125 13.13 -2.44 -15.74
CA SER A 125 12.17 -1.60 -16.48
C SER A 125 12.53 -1.55 -17.97
N VAL A 126 11.50 -1.62 -18.82
CA VAL A 126 11.53 -1.33 -20.25
C VAL A 126 11.38 0.17 -20.54
N CYS A 127 10.64 0.89 -19.68
CA CYS A 127 10.50 2.35 -19.73
C CYS A 127 11.85 3.02 -19.43
N ALA A 128 12.20 4.08 -20.16
CA ALA A 128 13.42 4.84 -19.94
C ALA A 128 13.17 6.34 -19.96
N VAL A 129 13.88 7.08 -19.12
CA VAL A 129 13.92 8.53 -19.18
C VAL A 129 14.76 8.96 -20.38
N LYS A 130 14.19 9.77 -21.27
CA LYS A 130 14.87 10.36 -22.42
C LYS A 130 15.10 11.85 -22.14
N VAL A 131 16.35 12.24 -21.94
CA VAL A 131 16.71 13.66 -21.67
C VAL A 131 17.00 14.37 -22.99
N ASP A 132 16.38 15.53 -23.19
CA ASP A 132 16.58 16.37 -24.37
C ASP A 132 17.92 17.10 -24.26
N GLN A 133 18.90 16.74 -25.10
CA GLN A 133 20.25 17.32 -25.06
C GLN A 133 20.35 18.76 -25.62
N GLY A 134 19.25 19.32 -26.14
CA GLY A 134 19.23 20.63 -26.81
C GLY A 134 18.58 21.78 -26.03
N ALA A 135 18.10 21.55 -24.80
CA ALA A 135 17.50 22.60 -23.99
C ALA A 135 18.60 23.45 -23.32
N ASP A 136 18.50 24.78 -23.46
CA ASP A 136 19.43 25.76 -22.90
C ASP A 136 19.63 25.50 -21.40
N GLN A 137 20.89 25.27 -21.00
CA GLN A 137 21.26 24.96 -19.61
C GLN A 137 21.23 26.20 -18.70
N GLY A 138 20.89 27.37 -19.25
CA GLY A 138 20.73 28.62 -18.51
C GLY A 138 19.38 28.72 -17.80
N ALA A 139 19.42 28.59 -16.48
CA ALA A 139 18.31 28.82 -15.53
C ALA A 139 17.13 27.83 -15.62
N GLY A 140 17.38 26.57 -15.22
CA GLY A 140 16.30 25.65 -14.85
C GLY A 140 16.13 24.43 -15.78
N GLY A 141 17.18 23.62 -15.86
CA GLY A 141 17.08 22.16 -15.99
C GLY A 141 16.74 21.61 -17.37
N GLY A 142 17.51 20.62 -17.83
CA GLY A 142 17.16 19.81 -19.00
C GLY A 142 15.73 19.27 -18.92
N ARG A 143 15.12 19.00 -20.07
CA ARG A 143 13.80 18.39 -20.15
C ARG A 143 13.92 16.89 -20.34
N PHE A 144 12.89 16.15 -19.95
CA PHE A 144 12.79 14.73 -20.26
C PHE A 144 11.44 14.37 -20.85
N THR A 145 11.43 13.23 -21.55
CA THR A 145 10.21 12.50 -21.91
C THR A 145 10.31 11.05 -21.44
N LEU A 146 9.17 10.43 -21.15
CA LEU A 146 9.07 9.00 -20.91
C LEU A 146 7.70 8.48 -21.37
N ALA A 147 7.65 7.20 -21.70
CA ALA A 147 6.41 6.50 -22.00
C ALA A 147 6.46 5.10 -21.38
N LYS A 148 5.39 4.70 -20.71
CA LYS A 148 5.28 3.42 -20.03
C LYS A 148 3.95 2.76 -20.38
N ASN A 149 4.02 1.48 -20.77
CA ASN A 149 2.86 0.61 -20.86
C ASN A 149 2.65 -0.10 -19.51
N ALA A 150 1.87 0.52 -18.63
CA ALA A 150 1.64 0.03 -17.28
C ALA A 150 0.48 -0.97 -17.28
N SER A 151 0.75 -2.20 -16.82
CA SER A 151 -0.28 -3.23 -16.70
C SER A 151 -1.35 -2.89 -15.67
N VAL A 152 -0.98 -2.12 -14.65
CA VAL A 152 -1.85 -1.65 -13.57
C VAL A 152 -1.37 -0.27 -13.13
N ILE A 153 -2.30 0.70 -13.09
CA ILE A 153 -2.18 1.91 -12.27
C ILE A 153 -3.46 2.00 -11.44
N SER A 154 -3.37 1.55 -10.19
CA SER A 154 -4.45 1.69 -9.22
C SER A 154 -4.88 3.15 -9.12
N TYR A 155 -6.20 3.38 -9.20
CA TYR A 155 -6.84 4.70 -9.11
C TYR A 155 -6.17 5.75 -10.01
N GLY A 156 -5.69 5.33 -11.19
CA GLY A 156 -4.97 6.19 -12.14
C GLY A 156 -5.80 7.39 -12.58
N ASP A 157 -7.09 7.17 -12.88
CA ASP A 157 -8.04 8.24 -13.23
C ASP A 157 -8.23 9.27 -12.11
N GLN A 158 -8.01 8.90 -10.85
CA GLN A 158 -8.16 9.77 -9.68
C GLN A 158 -6.82 10.34 -9.17
N SER A 159 -5.70 9.99 -9.81
CA SER A 159 -4.38 10.41 -9.37
C SER A 159 -4.07 11.83 -9.84
N ASP A 160 -3.67 12.68 -8.89
CA ASP A 160 -3.22 14.06 -9.10
C ASP A 160 -1.70 14.13 -9.38
N ALA A 161 -0.97 13.08 -9.01
CA ALA A 161 0.43 12.90 -9.34
C ALA A 161 0.76 11.41 -9.44
N ILE A 162 1.78 11.04 -10.22
CA ILE A 162 2.21 9.65 -10.38
C ILE A 162 3.72 9.55 -10.23
N LEU A 163 4.16 8.61 -9.39
CA LEU A 163 5.56 8.22 -9.28
C LEU A 163 5.82 7.04 -10.24
N VAL A 164 6.75 7.24 -11.18
CA VAL A 164 7.05 6.29 -12.26
C VAL A 164 8.45 5.75 -12.08
N THR A 165 8.59 4.42 -11.96
CA THR A 165 9.89 3.77 -12.05
C THR A 165 10.31 3.69 -13.52
N ALA A 166 11.51 4.11 -13.87
CA ALA A 166 12.02 4.03 -15.24
C ALA A 166 13.53 3.77 -15.23
N ARG A 167 14.09 3.17 -16.28
CA ARG A 167 15.54 3.16 -16.50
C ARG A 167 16.06 4.59 -16.56
N ARG A 168 17.27 4.79 -16.03
CA ARG A 168 17.94 6.10 -15.97
C ARG A 168 18.07 6.76 -17.33
N THR A 169 18.45 5.99 -18.35
CA THR A 169 18.55 6.42 -19.74
C THR A 169 18.14 5.27 -20.67
N PRO A 170 17.96 5.51 -21.99
CA PRO A 170 17.67 4.44 -22.94
C PRO A 170 18.76 3.36 -23.00
N ASP A 171 20.02 3.76 -22.83
CA ASP A 171 21.20 2.89 -22.92
C ASP A 171 21.63 2.29 -21.57
N ALA A 172 21.00 2.69 -20.46
CA ALA A 172 21.27 2.14 -19.15
C ALA A 172 20.79 0.66 -19.05
N PRO A 173 21.47 -0.19 -18.25
CA PRO A 173 20.96 -1.52 -17.94
C PRO A 173 19.53 -1.47 -17.40
N SER A 174 18.74 -2.52 -17.64
CA SER A 174 17.35 -2.58 -17.17
C SER A 174 17.16 -2.44 -15.68
N SER A 175 18.20 -2.78 -14.91
CA SER A 175 18.25 -2.67 -13.46
C SER A 175 18.67 -1.30 -12.94
N ASP A 176 19.29 -0.43 -13.75
CA ASP A 176 19.62 0.95 -13.36
C ASP A 176 18.40 1.85 -13.53
N GLN A 177 17.55 1.82 -12.50
CA GLN A 177 16.29 2.53 -12.47
C GLN A 177 16.37 3.78 -11.59
N VAL A 178 15.51 4.75 -11.90
CA VAL A 178 15.21 5.95 -11.13
C VAL A 178 13.71 6.03 -10.86
N LEU A 179 13.32 6.87 -9.90
CA LEU A 179 11.93 7.19 -9.63
C LEU A 179 11.66 8.63 -10.06
N VAL A 180 10.70 8.81 -10.96
CA VAL A 180 10.33 10.11 -11.54
C VAL A 180 8.97 10.53 -10.98
N VAL A 181 8.86 11.77 -10.52
CA VAL A 181 7.65 12.31 -9.91
C VAL A 181 6.93 13.22 -10.90
N LEU A 182 5.75 12.80 -11.36
CA LEU A 182 4.97 13.54 -12.36
C LEU A 182 3.77 14.21 -11.72
N ALA A 183 3.62 15.52 -11.88
CA ALA A 183 2.39 16.22 -11.51
C ALA A 183 1.30 16.01 -12.59
N ARG A 184 0.03 16.29 -12.27
CA ARG A 184 -1.13 16.09 -13.16
C ARG A 184 -0.92 16.63 -14.58
N GLU A 185 -0.29 17.79 -14.68
CA GLU A 185 0.02 18.52 -15.91
C GLU A 185 1.11 17.86 -16.77
N ASP A 186 1.95 17.01 -16.17
CA ASP A 186 3.13 16.41 -16.82
C ASP A 186 2.85 15.05 -17.45
N PHE A 187 1.66 14.47 -17.24
CA PHE A 187 1.32 13.15 -17.76
C PHE A 187 -0.09 13.04 -18.36
N ARG A 188 -0.20 12.11 -19.32
CA ARG A 188 -1.45 11.62 -19.88
C ARG A 188 -1.55 10.13 -19.64
N LEU A 189 -2.76 9.69 -19.30
CA LEU A 189 -3.11 8.29 -19.20
C LEU A 189 -4.14 7.96 -20.28
N GLU A 190 -3.81 6.99 -21.12
CA GLU A 190 -4.77 6.35 -22.01
C GLU A 190 -5.08 4.96 -21.45
N LYS A 191 -6.33 4.71 -21.11
CA LYS A 191 -6.75 3.42 -20.56
C LYS A 191 -6.66 2.34 -21.62
N THR A 192 -5.91 1.28 -21.35
CA THR A 192 -5.66 0.18 -22.29
C THR A 192 -6.49 -1.06 -21.96
N THR A 193 -6.73 -1.34 -20.68
CA THR A 193 -7.47 -2.52 -20.23
C THR A 193 -8.28 -2.20 -18.99
N LEU A 194 -9.52 -2.70 -18.95
CA LEU A 194 -10.34 -2.67 -17.74
C LEU A 194 -9.95 -3.82 -16.80
N TRP A 195 -9.96 -3.55 -15.51
CA TRP A 195 -9.59 -4.52 -14.48
C TRP A 195 -10.81 -5.02 -13.69
N ASP A 196 -11.41 -6.14 -14.12
CA ASP A 196 -12.51 -6.79 -13.38
C ASP A 196 -11.95 -7.71 -12.27
N ALA A 197 -11.55 -7.10 -11.15
CA ALA A 197 -10.92 -7.80 -10.04
C ALA A 197 -11.89 -8.68 -9.24
N MET A 198 -11.42 -9.82 -8.72
CA MET A 198 -12.18 -10.59 -7.73
C MET A 198 -12.44 -9.77 -6.44
N GLY A 199 -11.41 -9.13 -5.91
CA GLY A 199 -11.46 -8.34 -4.68
C GLY A 199 -10.63 -7.07 -4.81
N MET A 200 -10.63 -6.24 -3.76
CA MET A 200 -10.09 -4.89 -3.79
C MET A 200 -10.69 -4.03 -4.91
N ARG A 201 -11.93 -4.33 -5.33
CA ARG A 201 -12.55 -3.78 -6.55
C ARG A 201 -12.57 -2.26 -6.60
N GLY A 202 -12.64 -1.58 -5.46
CA GLY A 202 -12.59 -0.12 -5.39
C GLY A 202 -11.23 0.51 -5.68
N THR A 203 -10.14 -0.26 -5.82
CA THR A 203 -8.82 0.29 -6.19
C THR A 203 -8.73 0.71 -7.64
N CYS A 204 -9.68 0.31 -8.50
CA CYS A 204 -9.75 0.69 -9.91
C CYS A 204 -8.39 0.54 -10.62
N SER A 205 -7.83 -0.67 -10.56
CA SER A 205 -6.47 -1.01 -11.00
C SER A 205 -6.39 -1.29 -12.50
N ASP A 206 -6.93 -0.38 -13.31
CA ASP A 206 -6.92 -0.49 -14.77
C ASP A 206 -5.49 -0.40 -15.35
N GLY A 207 -5.32 -0.90 -16.57
CA GLY A 207 -4.08 -0.75 -17.34
C GLY A 207 -4.07 0.55 -18.12
N TYR A 208 -2.89 1.16 -18.26
CA TYR A 208 -2.74 2.43 -18.96
C TYR A 208 -1.45 2.52 -19.77
N ARG A 209 -1.53 3.20 -20.92
CA ARG A 209 -0.39 3.84 -21.55
C ARG A 209 -0.19 5.21 -20.91
N LEU A 210 0.92 5.36 -20.20
CA LEU A 210 1.36 6.61 -19.59
C LEU A 210 2.36 7.28 -20.53
N GLU A 211 2.09 8.53 -20.91
CA GLU A 211 3.01 9.40 -21.63
C GLU A 211 3.29 10.64 -20.79
N ALA A 212 4.56 11.00 -20.64
CA ALA A 212 4.94 12.11 -19.79
C ALA A 212 6.13 12.90 -20.33
N SER A 213 6.17 14.18 -19.96
CA SER A 213 7.31 15.06 -20.21
C SER A 213 7.46 16.05 -19.07
N GLY A 214 8.68 16.40 -18.72
CA GLY A 214 8.93 17.22 -17.55
C GLY A 214 10.33 17.83 -17.52
N VAL A 215 10.72 18.32 -16.36
CA VAL A 215 12.06 18.84 -16.05
C VAL A 215 12.87 17.84 -15.24
N ILE A 216 14.18 17.79 -15.43
CA ILE A 216 15.06 16.84 -14.72
C ILE A 216 14.97 16.91 -13.20
N ASP A 217 14.55 18.04 -12.63
CA ASP A 217 14.33 18.22 -11.19
C ASP A 217 13.23 17.31 -10.62
N GLN A 218 12.41 16.69 -11.47
CA GLN A 218 11.38 15.71 -11.09
C GLN A 218 11.94 14.30 -10.84
N ILE A 219 13.21 14.07 -11.17
CA ILE A 219 13.87 12.78 -11.00
C ILE A 219 14.49 12.75 -9.61
N LEU A 220 14.14 11.76 -8.80
CA LEU A 220 14.77 11.58 -7.49
C LEU A 220 16.25 11.21 -7.66
N PRO A 221 17.15 11.74 -6.81
CA PRO A 221 18.60 11.72 -7.06
C PRO A 221 19.25 10.34 -6.82
N LEU A 222 18.52 9.39 -6.23
CA LEU A 222 19.05 8.07 -5.88
C LEU A 222 18.69 7.00 -6.92
N PRO A 223 19.53 5.96 -7.09
CA PRO A 223 19.11 4.73 -7.72
C PRO A 223 17.85 4.17 -7.03
N TYR A 224 16.89 3.70 -7.83
CA TYR A 224 15.64 3.15 -7.33
C TYR A 224 15.85 1.95 -6.38
N ALA A 225 16.91 1.15 -6.59
CA ALA A 225 17.25 0.05 -5.69
C ALA A 225 17.47 0.51 -4.24
N ASP A 226 18.20 1.62 -4.06
CA ASP A 226 18.47 2.19 -2.74
C ASP A 226 17.22 2.82 -2.13
N LEU A 227 16.48 3.61 -2.92
CA LEU A 227 15.20 4.19 -2.50
C LEU A 227 14.21 3.10 -2.07
N SER A 228 14.15 2.02 -2.85
CA SER A 228 13.29 0.87 -2.57
C SER A 228 13.69 0.18 -1.29
N ALA A 229 14.97 -0.13 -1.09
CA ALA A 229 15.45 -0.78 0.12
C ALA A 229 15.22 0.07 1.38
N ARG A 230 15.46 1.39 1.28
CA ARG A 230 15.38 2.32 2.42
C ARG A 230 13.96 2.76 2.77
N THR A 231 13.06 2.84 1.80
CA THR A 231 11.72 3.41 2.01
C THR A 231 10.62 2.63 1.33
N MET A 232 10.63 2.49 0.00
CA MET A 232 9.44 1.99 -0.70
C MET A 232 9.05 0.58 -0.23
N LEU A 233 9.98 -0.36 -0.18
CA LEU A 233 9.73 -1.74 0.22
C LEU A 233 9.27 -1.86 1.69
N PRO A 234 10.01 -1.37 2.71
CA PRO A 234 9.58 -1.52 4.10
C PRO A 234 8.25 -0.81 4.39
N VAL A 235 8.08 0.42 3.90
CA VAL A 235 6.83 1.18 4.08
C VAL A 235 5.67 0.47 3.39
N THR A 236 5.88 -0.06 2.18
CA THR A 236 4.86 -0.86 1.46
C THR A 236 4.40 -2.05 2.28
N HIS A 237 5.35 -2.87 2.75
CA HIS A 237 5.01 -4.08 3.48
C HIS A 237 4.31 -3.77 4.80
N ILE A 238 4.74 -2.74 5.52
CA ILE A 238 4.10 -2.31 6.78
C ILE A 238 2.67 -1.80 6.54
N LEU A 239 2.47 -0.92 5.56
CA LEU A 239 1.17 -0.28 5.33
C LEU A 239 0.15 -1.25 4.71
N TRP A 240 0.56 -2.12 3.78
CA TRP A 240 -0.30 -3.18 3.26
C TRP A 240 -0.69 -4.17 4.35
N SER A 241 0.28 -4.62 5.17
CA SER A 241 -0.01 -5.51 6.29
C SER A 241 -1.01 -4.90 7.27
N SER A 242 -0.91 -3.59 7.51
CA SER A 242 -1.84 -2.85 8.36
C SER A 242 -3.24 -2.77 7.77
N CYS A 243 -3.37 -2.60 6.45
CA CYS A 243 -4.66 -2.69 5.75
C CYS A 243 -5.28 -4.09 5.89
N TRP A 244 -4.50 -5.13 5.63
CA TRP A 244 -4.95 -6.51 5.76
C TRP A 244 -5.36 -6.84 7.20
N LEU A 245 -4.66 -6.30 8.20
CA LEU A 245 -5.05 -6.40 9.60
C LEU A 245 -6.40 -5.74 9.86
N GLY A 246 -6.70 -4.62 9.19
CA GLY A 246 -8.01 -3.97 9.26
C GLY A 246 -9.13 -4.87 8.72
N ILE A 247 -8.93 -5.47 7.55
CA ILE A 247 -9.86 -6.44 6.95
C ILE A 247 -10.08 -7.63 7.91
N ALA A 248 -9.00 -8.22 8.42
CA ALA A 248 -9.06 -9.34 9.36
C ALA A 248 -9.78 -8.96 10.67
N ALA A 249 -9.55 -7.75 11.19
CA ALA A 249 -10.16 -7.27 12.42
C ALA A 249 -11.68 -7.05 12.28
N ASP A 250 -12.16 -6.52 11.15
CA ASP A 250 -13.60 -6.43 10.92
C ASP A 250 -14.23 -7.81 10.77
N ALA A 251 -13.56 -8.74 10.08
CA ALA A 251 -14.03 -10.11 9.94
C ALA A 251 -14.22 -10.81 11.30
N VAL A 252 -13.22 -10.72 12.18
CA VAL A 252 -13.32 -11.25 13.56
C VAL A 252 -14.37 -10.51 14.37
N SER A 253 -14.56 -9.20 14.16
CA SER A 253 -15.59 -8.42 14.85
C SER A 253 -17.01 -8.90 14.49
N ARG A 254 -17.27 -9.19 13.21
CA ARG A 254 -18.54 -9.77 12.74
C ARG A 254 -18.77 -11.16 13.30
N ALA A 255 -17.74 -12.01 13.27
CA ALA A 255 -17.78 -13.34 13.89
C ALA A 255 -18.09 -13.27 15.40
N ARG A 256 -17.47 -12.34 16.12
CA ARG A 256 -17.75 -12.10 17.53
C ARG A 256 -19.19 -11.65 17.76
N ALA A 257 -19.72 -10.76 16.92
CA ALA A 257 -21.11 -10.33 17.02
C ALA A 257 -22.09 -11.49 16.78
N PHE A 258 -21.78 -12.38 15.84
CA PHE A 258 -22.55 -13.60 15.56
C PHE A 258 -22.57 -14.53 16.78
N VAL A 259 -21.41 -14.90 17.32
CA VAL A 259 -21.30 -15.79 18.49
C VAL A 259 -22.00 -15.19 19.71
N ARG A 260 -21.90 -13.87 19.92
CA ARG A 260 -22.62 -13.19 21.01
C ARG A 260 -24.14 -13.28 20.85
N ALA A 261 -24.66 -13.19 19.63
CA ALA A 261 -26.08 -13.37 19.37
C ALA A 261 -26.53 -14.82 19.64
N GLU A 262 -25.72 -15.82 19.29
CA GLU A 262 -25.99 -17.22 19.63
C GLU A 262 -26.01 -17.46 21.15
N ALA A 263 -25.03 -16.94 21.87
CA ALA A 263 -24.94 -17.07 23.32
C ALA A 263 -26.16 -16.47 24.04
N ARG A 264 -26.69 -15.34 23.54
CA ARG A 264 -27.93 -14.73 24.08
C ARG A 264 -29.16 -15.61 23.90
N ARG A 265 -29.21 -16.46 22.87
CA ARG A 265 -30.32 -17.40 22.65
C ARG A 265 -30.27 -18.63 23.56
N LYS A 266 -29.09 -18.98 24.06
CA LYS A 266 -28.87 -20.12 24.98
C LYS A 266 -28.02 -19.70 26.18
N PRO A 267 -28.58 -18.90 27.12
CA PRO A 267 -27.83 -18.45 28.30
C PRO A 267 -27.22 -19.62 29.09
N GLY A 268 -26.02 -19.42 29.63
CA GLY A 268 -25.30 -20.44 30.41
C GLY A 268 -24.60 -21.52 29.60
N THR A 269 -24.73 -21.52 28.26
CA THR A 269 -24.01 -22.44 27.38
C THR A 269 -23.10 -21.66 26.44
N THR A 270 -21.81 -22.02 26.39
CA THR A 270 -20.89 -21.46 25.38
C THR A 270 -21.21 -22.06 24.00
N PRO A 271 -21.49 -21.24 22.96
CA PRO A 271 -21.73 -21.76 21.62
C PRO A 271 -20.52 -22.52 21.09
N ALA A 272 -20.74 -23.60 20.33
CA ALA A 272 -19.66 -24.36 19.70
C ALA A 272 -18.82 -23.51 18.70
N SER A 273 -19.43 -22.46 18.13
CA SER A 273 -18.77 -21.46 17.29
C SER A 273 -17.72 -20.63 18.04
N ALA A 274 -17.77 -20.56 19.38
CA ALA A 274 -16.83 -19.80 20.20
C ALA A 274 -15.39 -20.32 20.13
N VAL A 275 -15.18 -21.63 19.91
CA VAL A 275 -13.84 -22.21 19.75
C VAL A 275 -13.15 -21.65 18.50
N ARG A 276 -13.87 -21.64 17.36
CA ARG A 276 -13.36 -21.07 16.10
C ARG A 276 -13.12 -19.56 16.20
N LEU A 277 -13.99 -18.85 16.92
CA LEU A 277 -13.76 -17.43 17.21
C LEU A 277 -12.45 -17.22 18.00
N ALA A 278 -12.15 -18.09 18.97
CA ALA A 278 -10.91 -18.03 19.72
C ALA A 278 -9.68 -18.27 18.82
N GLU A 279 -9.73 -19.27 17.93
CA GLU A 279 -8.68 -19.55 16.94
C GLU A 279 -8.44 -18.35 16.00
N ALA A 280 -9.52 -17.78 15.44
CA ALA A 280 -9.44 -16.59 14.58
C ALA A 280 -8.85 -15.39 15.34
N THR A 281 -9.21 -15.24 16.62
CA THR A 281 -8.69 -14.18 17.49
C THR A 281 -7.20 -14.37 17.75
N ALA A 282 -6.72 -15.59 17.99
CA ALA A 282 -5.31 -15.88 18.20
C ALA A 282 -4.46 -15.52 16.97
N LYS A 283 -4.91 -15.91 15.77
CA LYS A 283 -4.25 -15.54 14.50
C LYS A 283 -4.24 -14.03 14.26
N LEU A 284 -5.34 -13.34 14.59
CA LEU A 284 -5.40 -11.88 14.52
C LEU A 284 -4.37 -11.22 15.46
N GLN A 285 -4.19 -11.75 16.67
CA GLN A 285 -3.16 -11.25 17.60
C GLN A 285 -1.75 -11.50 17.08
N GLN A 286 -1.50 -12.67 16.48
CA GLN A 286 -0.23 -12.99 15.84
C GLN A 286 0.08 -11.97 14.73
N MET A 287 -0.87 -11.73 13.82
CA MET A 287 -0.72 -10.76 12.74
C MET A 287 -0.39 -9.35 13.27
N LYS A 288 -1.10 -8.91 14.32
CA LYS A 288 -0.85 -7.62 14.98
C LYS A 288 0.58 -7.54 15.56
N ALA A 289 1.02 -8.58 16.26
CA ALA A 289 2.35 -8.61 16.87
C ALA A 289 3.47 -8.55 15.81
N THR A 290 3.31 -9.28 14.69
CA THR A 290 4.25 -9.25 13.57
C THR A 290 4.38 -7.84 12.97
N ILE A 291 3.26 -7.15 12.76
CA ILE A 291 3.24 -5.79 12.19
C ILE A 291 3.89 -4.78 13.15
N LEU A 292 3.53 -4.81 14.44
CA LEU A 292 4.12 -3.89 15.44
C LEU A 292 5.64 -4.09 15.56
N THR A 293 6.10 -5.33 15.51
CA THR A 293 7.54 -5.64 15.54
C THR A 293 8.25 -5.08 14.30
N ALA A 294 7.62 -5.17 13.13
CA ALA A 294 8.18 -4.62 11.90
C ALA A 294 8.25 -3.09 11.89
N ILE A 295 7.21 -2.41 12.40
CA ILE A 295 7.21 -0.95 12.57
C ILE A 295 8.38 -0.53 13.47
N ASN A 296 8.50 -1.14 14.66
CA ASN A 296 9.59 -0.84 15.58
C ASN A 296 10.97 -1.12 14.96
N ARG A 297 11.11 -2.21 14.20
CA ARG A 297 12.35 -2.51 13.46
C ARG A 297 12.69 -1.42 12.44
N TYR A 298 11.70 -0.92 11.69
CA TYR A 298 11.92 0.16 10.73
C TYR A 298 12.28 1.48 11.42
N GLU A 299 11.55 1.86 12.47
CA GLU A 299 11.80 3.09 13.22
C GLU A 299 13.21 3.12 13.84
N LEU A 300 13.69 1.99 14.37
CA LEU A 300 15.05 1.88 14.87
C LEU A 300 16.12 1.95 13.76
N ALA A 301 15.78 1.57 12.53
CA ALA A 301 16.71 1.54 11.40
C ALA A 301 16.63 2.80 10.51
N CYS A 302 15.56 3.61 10.61
CA CYS A 302 15.24 4.64 9.61
C CYS A 302 16.30 5.75 9.46
N GLY A 303 17.17 5.93 10.46
CA GLY A 303 18.32 6.85 10.42
C GLY A 303 19.63 6.24 9.91
N SER A 304 19.65 4.95 9.59
CA SER A 304 20.87 4.19 9.27
C SER A 304 20.73 3.46 7.93
N PRO A 305 21.17 4.07 6.81
CA PRO A 305 21.11 3.44 5.48
C PRO A 305 21.72 2.04 5.42
N GLU A 306 22.79 1.79 6.18
CA GLU A 306 23.48 0.50 6.25
C GLU A 306 22.59 -0.59 6.86
N LEU A 307 21.80 -0.24 7.89
CA LEU A 307 20.84 -1.18 8.49
C LEU A 307 19.69 -1.47 7.55
N LEU A 308 19.14 -0.43 6.90
CA LEU A 308 18.01 -0.57 5.98
C LEU A 308 18.35 -1.35 4.70
N THR A 309 19.59 -1.26 4.24
CA THR A 309 20.07 -1.99 3.06
C THR A 309 20.65 -3.38 3.39
N GLY A 310 20.80 -3.70 4.68
CA GLY A 310 21.31 -4.99 5.13
C GLY A 310 20.35 -6.16 4.83
N LEU A 311 20.94 -7.31 4.51
CA LEU A 311 20.19 -8.56 4.26
C LEU A 311 19.25 -8.96 5.40
N PRO A 312 19.61 -8.86 6.70
CA PRO A 312 18.69 -9.19 7.79
C PRO A 312 17.41 -8.34 7.77
N PHE A 313 17.55 -7.04 7.50
CA PHE A 313 16.42 -6.12 7.44
C PHE A 313 15.52 -6.42 6.24
N ALA A 314 16.11 -6.62 5.05
CA ALA A 314 15.39 -6.98 3.84
C ALA A 314 14.59 -8.29 4.01
N THR A 315 15.22 -9.33 4.55
CA THR A 315 14.57 -10.61 4.87
C THR A 315 13.41 -10.44 5.85
N ALA A 316 13.59 -9.63 6.89
CA ALA A 316 12.54 -9.35 7.86
C ALA A 316 11.32 -8.62 7.26
N MET A 317 11.52 -7.70 6.32
CA MET A 317 10.42 -6.99 5.65
C MET A 317 9.72 -7.89 4.60
N ALA A 318 10.49 -8.69 3.88
CA ALA A 318 9.95 -9.68 2.95
C ALA A 318 9.07 -10.71 3.67
N THR A 319 9.54 -11.25 4.79
CA THR A 319 8.81 -12.22 5.61
C THR A 319 7.56 -11.60 6.25
N LEU A 320 7.60 -10.35 6.72
CA LEU A 320 6.41 -9.63 7.19
C LEU A 320 5.27 -9.70 6.16
N LYS A 321 5.56 -9.36 4.90
CA LYS A 321 4.55 -9.36 3.84
C LYS A 321 3.96 -10.75 3.65
N VAL A 322 4.82 -11.74 3.43
CA VAL A 322 4.37 -13.11 3.14
C VAL A 322 3.52 -13.62 4.29
N THR A 323 4.02 -13.54 5.53
CA THR A 323 3.31 -14.00 6.73
C THR A 323 1.96 -13.32 6.90
N THR A 324 1.88 -12.00 6.80
CA THR A 324 0.61 -11.28 7.01
C THR A 324 -0.37 -11.47 5.86
N SER A 325 0.12 -11.66 4.63
CA SER A 325 -0.72 -11.94 3.46
C SER A 325 -1.39 -13.33 3.50
N GLU A 326 -0.76 -14.30 4.16
CA GLU A 326 -1.37 -15.62 4.40
C GLU A 326 -2.30 -15.57 5.63
N LEU A 327 -1.85 -14.93 6.73
CA LEU A 327 -2.66 -14.81 7.95
C LEU A 327 -4.00 -14.11 7.71
N VAL A 328 -4.08 -13.08 6.87
CA VAL A 328 -5.36 -12.42 6.57
C VAL A 328 -6.37 -13.38 5.95
N ARG A 329 -5.93 -14.26 5.04
CA ARG A 329 -6.79 -15.28 4.44
C ARG A 329 -7.28 -16.26 5.48
N GLU A 330 -6.36 -16.79 6.30
CA GLU A 330 -6.71 -17.75 7.35
C GLU A 330 -7.68 -17.18 8.39
N VAL A 331 -7.49 -15.91 8.80
CA VAL A 331 -8.37 -15.24 9.76
C VAL A 331 -9.76 -15.04 9.17
N VAL A 332 -9.84 -14.55 7.93
CA VAL A 332 -11.13 -14.32 7.26
C VAL A 332 -11.88 -15.63 7.02
N GLU A 333 -11.18 -16.69 6.60
CA GLU A 333 -11.77 -18.02 6.43
C GLU A 333 -12.30 -18.57 7.76
N ALA A 334 -11.54 -18.45 8.84
CA ALA A 334 -11.99 -18.85 10.17
C ALA A 334 -13.21 -18.04 10.64
N ALA A 335 -13.27 -16.75 10.33
CA ALA A 335 -14.42 -15.89 10.62
C ALA A 335 -15.68 -16.32 9.84
N ILE A 336 -15.54 -16.67 8.55
CA ILE A 336 -16.64 -17.19 7.72
C ILE A 336 -17.17 -18.49 8.31
N ARG A 337 -16.27 -19.43 8.63
CA ARG A 337 -16.64 -20.72 9.24
C ARG A 337 -17.29 -20.55 10.62
N THR A 338 -16.93 -19.51 11.36
CA THR A 338 -17.58 -19.15 12.63
C THR A 338 -19.03 -18.67 12.42
N CYS A 339 -19.28 -17.87 11.38
CA CYS A 339 -20.61 -17.34 11.08
C CYS A 339 -21.51 -18.32 10.30
N GLY A 340 -20.93 -19.35 9.66
CA GLY A 340 -21.64 -20.30 8.81
C GLY A 340 -22.36 -19.61 7.65
N LEU A 341 -23.58 -20.07 7.34
CA LEU A 341 -24.40 -19.53 6.24
C LEU A 341 -24.66 -18.02 6.36
N ALA A 342 -24.70 -17.47 7.58
CA ALA A 342 -24.89 -16.03 7.78
C ALA A 342 -23.70 -15.23 7.26
N GLY A 343 -22.48 -15.75 7.41
CA GLY A 343 -21.26 -15.11 6.88
C GLY A 343 -21.07 -15.29 5.38
N TYR A 344 -21.61 -16.37 4.81
CA TYR A 344 -21.52 -16.67 3.39
C TYR A 344 -22.48 -15.84 2.52
N ARG A 345 -23.63 -15.45 3.07
CA ARG A 345 -24.59 -14.57 2.42
C ARG A 345 -24.09 -13.13 2.35
N ASN A 346 -24.56 -12.36 1.37
CA ASN A 346 -24.25 -10.92 1.20
C ASN A 346 -25.28 -9.98 1.83
N ASP A 347 -26.37 -10.50 2.38
CA ASP A 347 -27.53 -9.73 2.86
C ASP A 347 -27.73 -9.84 4.38
N THR A 348 -26.65 -10.04 5.13
CA THR A 348 -26.70 -10.17 6.59
C THR A 348 -25.72 -9.20 7.26
N PRO A 349 -25.94 -8.82 8.53
CA PRO A 349 -24.96 -8.03 9.27
C PRO A 349 -23.62 -8.77 9.50
N TYR A 350 -23.58 -10.07 9.23
CA TYR A 350 -22.40 -10.92 9.40
C TYR A 350 -21.69 -11.26 8.09
N SER A 351 -22.12 -10.68 6.96
CA SER A 351 -21.57 -10.96 5.63
C SER A 351 -20.06 -10.74 5.56
N LEU A 352 -19.36 -11.72 4.98
CA LEU A 352 -17.90 -11.75 4.88
C LEU A 352 -17.40 -11.99 3.43
N GLY A 353 -18.29 -12.05 2.45
CA GLY A 353 -17.92 -12.26 1.04
C GLY A 353 -16.93 -11.24 0.48
N ARG A 354 -17.09 -9.95 0.82
CA ARG A 354 -16.11 -8.90 0.47
C ARG A 354 -14.75 -9.15 1.12
N HIS A 355 -14.73 -9.41 2.43
CA HIS A 355 -13.49 -9.66 3.17
C HIS A 355 -12.70 -10.83 2.58
N LEU A 356 -13.40 -11.91 2.18
CA LEU A 356 -12.77 -13.06 1.54
C LEU A 356 -12.06 -12.66 0.25
N ARG A 357 -12.79 -12.00 -0.66
CA ARG A 357 -12.25 -11.59 -1.96
C ARG A 357 -11.11 -10.58 -1.81
N ASP A 358 -11.25 -9.60 -0.92
CA ASP A 358 -10.20 -8.63 -0.64
C ASP A 358 -8.95 -9.30 -0.05
N ALA A 359 -9.11 -10.25 0.89
CA ALA A 359 -7.99 -10.99 1.49
C ALA A 359 -7.21 -11.83 0.47
N HIS A 360 -7.86 -12.37 -0.55
CA HIS A 360 -7.19 -13.14 -1.60
C HIS A 360 -6.23 -12.31 -2.46
N SER A 361 -6.40 -10.98 -2.52
CA SER A 361 -5.45 -10.11 -3.23
C SER A 361 -4.06 -10.08 -2.58
N ALA A 362 -3.96 -10.29 -1.26
CA ALA A 362 -2.75 -10.03 -0.48
C ALA A 362 -1.53 -10.85 -0.96
N ALA A 363 -1.73 -12.13 -1.22
CA ALA A 363 -0.67 -13.03 -1.69
C ALA A 363 -0.20 -12.70 -3.13
N LEU A 364 -1.06 -12.06 -3.93
CA LEU A 364 -0.82 -11.71 -5.32
C LEU A 364 -0.11 -10.35 -5.47
N MET A 365 -0.35 -9.42 -4.55
CA MET A 365 0.32 -8.11 -4.52
C MET A 365 1.81 -8.28 -4.28
N ILE A 366 2.61 -8.27 -5.35
CA ILE A 366 4.00 -8.79 -5.37
C ILE A 366 3.99 -10.27 -4.95
N GLY A 367 3.84 -11.18 -5.91
CA GLY A 367 3.61 -12.60 -5.67
C GLY A 367 4.52 -13.21 -4.59
N ASN A 368 3.92 -13.91 -3.63
CA ASN A 368 4.64 -14.51 -2.48
C ASN A 368 5.80 -15.41 -2.92
N ASP A 369 5.62 -16.24 -3.96
CA ASP A 369 6.66 -17.15 -4.47
C ASP A 369 7.90 -16.40 -4.93
N ARG A 370 7.74 -15.23 -5.56
CA ARG A 370 8.85 -14.39 -6.01
C ARG A 370 9.62 -13.82 -4.83
N ILE A 371 8.91 -13.37 -3.79
CA ILE A 371 9.52 -12.87 -2.56
C ILE A 371 10.27 -14.00 -1.85
N MET A 372 9.64 -15.16 -1.68
CA MET A 372 10.24 -16.30 -1.00
C MET A 372 11.45 -16.88 -1.76
N SER A 373 11.42 -16.89 -3.09
CA SER A 373 12.57 -17.26 -3.92
C SER A 373 13.76 -16.32 -3.71
N HIS A 374 13.50 -15.02 -3.61
CA HIS A 374 14.53 -14.03 -3.30
C HIS A 374 15.12 -14.24 -1.90
N VAL A 375 14.26 -14.40 -0.89
CA VAL A 375 14.68 -14.68 0.49
C VAL A 375 15.51 -15.96 0.57
N ALA A 376 15.07 -17.04 -0.09
CA ALA A 376 15.81 -18.31 -0.13
C ALA A 376 17.24 -18.12 -0.66
N THR A 377 17.41 -17.28 -1.69
CA THR A 377 18.73 -16.96 -2.24
C THR A 377 19.56 -16.14 -1.25
N GLN A 378 18.97 -15.14 -0.58
CA GLN A 378 19.66 -14.31 0.40
C GLN A 378 20.14 -15.10 1.62
N LEU A 379 19.37 -16.09 2.07
CA LEU A 379 19.72 -16.94 3.21
C LEU A 379 20.96 -17.80 2.96
N LEU A 380 21.34 -18.08 1.71
CA LEU A 380 22.57 -18.84 1.39
C LEU A 380 23.86 -18.08 1.74
N VAL A 381 23.79 -16.75 1.79
CA VAL A 381 24.94 -15.87 2.06
C VAL A 381 24.81 -15.12 3.38
N LEU A 382 23.66 -15.22 4.04
CA LEU A 382 23.44 -14.67 5.37
C LEU A 382 24.29 -15.46 6.36
N ARG A 383 25.15 -14.77 7.10
CA ARG A 383 25.89 -15.35 8.22
C ARG A 383 25.10 -15.08 9.49
N ASP A 384 25.00 -16.08 10.35
CA ASP A 384 24.40 -15.91 11.68
C ASP A 384 25.11 -14.77 12.42
N GLY A 385 24.34 -13.84 12.98
CA GLY A 385 24.85 -12.71 13.74
C GLY A 385 24.91 -13.00 15.24
N SER A 386 25.71 -12.23 15.97
CA SER A 386 25.80 -12.29 17.44
C SER A 386 24.81 -11.30 18.06
N GLY A 387 23.51 -11.50 17.84
CA GLY A 387 22.45 -10.69 18.43
C GLY A 387 22.03 -11.19 19.83
N PRO A 388 21.32 -10.40 20.64
CA PRO A 388 20.80 -10.85 21.94
C PRO A 388 19.71 -11.94 21.85
N PHE A 389 19.24 -12.23 20.63
CA PHE A 389 18.37 -13.37 20.29
C PHE A 389 18.92 -14.17 19.08
N GLU A 390 20.19 -13.92 18.75
CA GLU A 390 21.19 -14.66 17.94
C GLU A 390 21.60 -16.04 18.45
#